data_AF-A0A154M4Y6-F1
#
_entry.id   AF-A0A154M4Y6-F1
#
_cell.length_a   1.000
_cell.length_b   1.000
_cell.length_c   1.000
_cell.angle_alpha   90.00
_cell.angle_beta   90.00
_cell.angle_gamma   90.00
#
_symmetry.space_group_name_H-M   'P 1'
#
loop_
_entity.id
_entity.type
_entity.pdbx_description
1 polymer ?
#
loop_
_entity_poly.entity_id
_entity_poly.type
_entity_poly.pdbx_seq_one_letter_code
_entity_poly.pdbx_strand_id
1 'polypeptide(L)'
;MIALLAAAVPATAIPTAAAGELPGGRANFVVSTGSLTTGSTSNWFRLGTYAFDAATGKVSTRMHVWEQTKPTQRTGIKVTPDSSCSSRDPKTTDKVRPCEIMTAGGFTGAPNDTRQGTYELGTQDGKQTVTITWSPTWTDKWSVDTQQGLARLNFVSSTRVNSGYGYGSNAALTDRRAMSSVKSHPGDLRYVGRGWTGGKASDVASSFAVGSFNACEMVTWCLTYLQPSSAKVCQASGGCPHYGGGTPANVSSLQYYLGRVNSGDRRDALWHWCTCLAMERNEPCYTGNSHVKPLLQILDDNGTFRGWVGVEGSFSTNGVRSSDMLAVFAQADWVA
;
A
#
# COMPACT_ATOMS: atom_id res chain seq x y z
N MET A 1 32.00 65.38 -31.21
CA MET A 1 32.30 64.03 -30.70
C MET A 1 31.86 63.98 -29.24
N ILE A 2 30.76 63.29 -28.94
CA ILE A 2 30.24 63.12 -27.57
C ILE A 2 30.64 61.72 -27.12
N ALA A 3 31.50 61.63 -26.10
CA ALA A 3 31.95 60.37 -25.53
C ALA A 3 30.92 59.88 -24.50
N LEU A 4 30.25 58.77 -24.79
CA LEU A 4 29.38 58.07 -23.84
C LEU A 4 30.26 57.29 -22.86
N LEU A 5 30.27 57.70 -21.58
CA LEU A 5 30.74 56.86 -20.48
C LEU A 5 29.65 55.83 -20.15
N ALA A 6 29.93 54.55 -20.45
CA ALA A 6 29.12 53.44 -19.99
C ALA A 6 29.46 53.13 -18.53
N ALA A 7 28.55 53.43 -17.61
CA ALA A 7 28.66 53.04 -16.20
C ALA A 7 28.40 51.53 -16.08
N ALA A 8 29.41 50.77 -15.68
CA ALA A 8 29.28 49.34 -15.38
C ALA A 8 28.53 49.17 -14.05
N VAL A 9 27.30 48.66 -14.13
CA VAL A 9 26.52 48.29 -12.94
C VAL A 9 27.07 46.94 -12.42
N PRO A 10 27.51 46.85 -11.15
CA PRO A 10 27.94 45.59 -10.58
C PRO A 10 26.74 44.64 -10.50
N ALA A 11 26.82 43.51 -11.20
CA ALA A 11 25.86 42.43 -11.08
C ALA A 11 25.95 41.84 -9.66
N THR A 12 24.92 42.09 -8.85
CA THR A 12 24.74 41.41 -7.57
C THR A 12 24.47 39.93 -7.86
N ALA A 13 25.42 39.06 -7.49
CA ALA A 13 25.20 37.63 -7.52
C ALA A 13 24.04 37.30 -6.57
N ILE A 14 22.93 36.82 -7.13
CA ILE A 14 21.83 36.27 -6.34
C ILE A 14 22.41 35.04 -5.62
N PRO A 15 22.35 34.96 -4.28
CA PRO A 15 22.84 33.78 -3.58
C PRO A 15 22.04 32.58 -4.07
N THR A 16 22.70 31.65 -4.75
CA THR A 16 22.18 30.33 -5.05
C THR A 16 21.89 29.67 -3.70
N ALA A 17 20.62 29.42 -3.40
CA ALA A 17 20.24 28.67 -2.21
C ALA A 17 21.06 27.37 -2.17
N ALA A 18 21.70 27.09 -1.03
CA ALA A 18 22.40 25.81 -0.85
C ALA A 18 21.39 24.69 -1.11
N ALA A 19 21.75 23.71 -1.94
CA ALA A 19 20.91 22.55 -2.17
C ALA A 19 20.55 21.93 -0.81
N GLY A 20 19.27 21.90 -0.46
CA GLY A 20 18.81 21.35 0.80
C GLY A 20 19.05 19.85 0.87
N GLU A 21 19.26 19.34 2.07
CA GLU A 21 19.34 17.90 2.30
C GLU A 21 17.96 17.23 2.10
N LEU A 22 17.97 15.97 1.70
CA LEU A 22 16.77 15.13 1.55
C LEU A 22 16.67 14.12 2.71
N PRO A 23 15.46 13.68 3.10
CA PRO A 23 15.29 12.62 4.09
C PRO A 23 16.00 11.34 3.61
N GLY A 24 17.05 10.93 4.32
CA GLY A 24 17.90 9.80 3.96
C GLY A 24 18.56 9.95 2.59
N GLY A 25 18.71 11.17 2.08
CA GLY A 25 19.22 11.45 0.73
C GLY A 25 18.28 11.04 -0.42
N ARG A 26 16.99 10.79 -0.15
CA ARG A 26 16.01 10.29 -1.13
C ARG A 26 14.88 11.28 -1.39
N ALA A 27 14.47 11.42 -2.65
CA ALA A 27 13.42 12.38 -3.03
C ALA A 27 12.01 11.75 -3.09
N ASN A 28 11.91 10.47 -3.46
CA ASN A 28 10.64 9.84 -3.82
C ASN A 28 10.24 8.78 -2.81
N PHE A 29 9.11 8.97 -2.12
CA PHE A 29 8.60 8.02 -1.14
C PHE A 29 7.22 7.49 -1.53
N VAL A 30 7.00 6.19 -1.29
CA VAL A 30 5.67 5.59 -1.20
C VAL A 30 5.28 5.51 0.27
N VAL A 31 4.05 5.89 0.60
CA VAL A 31 3.62 6.09 1.99
C VAL A 31 2.19 5.60 2.21
N SER A 32 1.97 4.95 3.35
CA SER A 32 0.65 4.67 3.91
C SER A 32 0.52 5.36 5.28
N THR A 33 -0.64 5.95 5.57
CA THR A 33 -0.92 6.62 6.86
C THR A 33 -2.37 6.43 7.26
N GLY A 34 -2.68 6.38 8.55
CA GLY A 34 -4.07 6.22 8.98
C GLY A 34 -4.34 6.68 10.41
N SER A 35 -5.61 6.97 10.66
CA SER A 35 -6.16 7.20 11.99
C SER A 35 -7.07 6.03 12.33
N LEU A 36 -6.52 5.07 13.08
CA LEU A 36 -7.18 3.83 13.47
C LEU A 36 -7.36 3.79 14.99
N THR A 37 -8.60 3.99 15.44
CA THR A 37 -8.96 4.18 16.85
C THR A 37 -9.96 3.13 17.31
N THR A 38 -9.62 2.42 18.39
CA THR A 38 -10.52 1.46 19.05
C THR A 38 -11.84 2.13 19.44
N GLY A 39 -12.95 1.44 19.22
CA GLY A 39 -14.30 1.93 19.51
C GLY A 39 -14.83 2.99 18.53
N SER A 40 -14.02 3.51 17.62
CA SER A 40 -14.47 4.47 16.61
C SER A 40 -14.91 3.78 15.32
N THR A 41 -15.98 4.29 14.69
CA THR A 41 -16.38 3.94 13.32
C THR A 41 -16.12 5.09 12.33
N SER A 42 -15.23 6.02 12.69
CA SER A 42 -14.84 7.17 11.88
C SER A 42 -13.37 7.12 11.48
N ASN A 43 -12.84 5.90 11.35
CA ASN A 43 -11.45 5.68 10.96
C ASN A 43 -11.23 6.05 9.49
N TRP A 44 -9.98 6.36 9.16
CA TRP A 44 -9.59 6.68 7.78
C TRP A 44 -8.12 6.39 7.53
N PHE A 45 -7.77 6.22 6.27
CA PHE A 45 -6.41 5.91 5.84
C PHE A 45 -6.13 6.46 4.45
N ARG A 46 -4.84 6.55 4.13
CA ARG A 46 -4.32 7.06 2.87
C ARG A 46 -3.19 6.20 2.35
N LEU A 47 -3.09 6.12 1.04
CA LEU A 47 -2.00 5.48 0.32
C LEU A 47 -1.57 6.38 -0.83
N GLY A 48 -0.28 6.63 -0.97
CA GLY A 48 0.20 7.53 -2.00
C GLY A 48 1.69 7.78 -1.92
N THR A 49 2.10 8.96 -2.37
CA THR A 49 3.51 9.29 -2.53
C THR A 49 3.86 10.62 -1.88
N TYR A 50 5.08 10.75 -1.36
CA TYR A 50 5.72 12.04 -1.10
C TYR A 50 6.84 12.27 -2.11
N ALA A 51 6.96 13.49 -2.62
CA ALA A 51 8.07 13.93 -3.45
C ALA A 51 8.70 15.19 -2.84
N PHE A 52 9.93 15.04 -2.34
CA PHE A 52 10.72 16.09 -1.69
C PHE A 52 11.57 16.83 -2.71
N ASP A 53 11.60 18.16 -2.59
CA ASP A 53 12.41 19.04 -3.40
C ASP A 53 13.43 19.77 -2.53
N ALA A 54 14.68 19.29 -2.63
CA ALA A 54 15.84 19.85 -1.97
C ALA A 54 16.09 21.33 -2.28
N ALA A 55 15.79 21.77 -3.51
CA ALA A 55 16.09 23.13 -3.93
C ALA A 55 15.13 24.15 -3.30
N THR A 56 13.91 23.72 -2.97
CA THR A 56 12.86 24.62 -2.47
C THR A 56 12.45 24.35 -1.01
N GLY A 57 12.91 23.25 -0.40
CA GLY A 57 12.47 22.83 0.93
C GLY A 57 10.99 22.41 0.96
N LYS A 58 10.42 22.11 -0.22
CA LYS A 58 9.02 21.72 -0.36
C LYS A 58 8.88 20.21 -0.47
N VAL A 59 7.70 19.75 -0.09
CA VAL A 59 7.26 18.38 -0.34
C VAL A 59 5.87 18.40 -0.93
N SER A 60 5.64 17.57 -1.94
CA SER A 60 4.31 17.37 -2.52
C SER A 60 3.81 15.97 -2.22
N THR A 61 2.49 15.83 -2.13
CA THR A 61 1.84 14.55 -1.90
C THR A 61 0.74 14.29 -2.90
N ARG A 62 0.56 13.02 -3.26
CA ARG A 62 -0.54 12.52 -4.09
C ARG A 62 -1.07 11.26 -3.43
N MET A 63 -2.26 11.33 -2.85
CA MET A 63 -2.85 10.31 -2.00
C MET A 63 -4.22 9.87 -2.50
N HIS A 64 -4.48 8.58 -2.40
CA HIS A 64 -5.83 8.04 -2.35
C HIS A 64 -6.29 8.03 -0.90
N VAL A 65 -7.52 8.48 -0.65
CA VAL A 65 -8.09 8.61 0.69
C VAL A 65 -9.36 7.79 0.80
N TRP A 66 -9.49 7.09 1.93
CA TRP A 66 -10.68 6.34 2.29
C TRP A 66 -11.07 6.58 3.74
N GLU A 67 -12.37 6.64 3.98
CA GLU A 67 -12.95 6.94 5.29
C GLU A 67 -14.10 5.98 5.57
N GLN A 68 -14.19 5.52 6.80
CA GLN A 68 -15.24 4.62 7.25
C GLN A 68 -16.63 5.29 7.26
N THR A 69 -16.66 6.61 7.44
CA THR A 69 -17.86 7.46 7.34
C THR A 69 -18.34 7.66 5.90
N LYS A 70 -17.45 7.45 4.92
CA LYS A 70 -17.74 7.58 3.49
C LYS A 70 -17.17 6.37 2.74
N PRO A 71 -17.73 5.17 2.99
CA PRO A 71 -17.19 3.95 2.42
C PRO A 71 -17.32 3.97 0.90
N THR A 72 -16.30 3.46 0.22
CA THR A 72 -16.36 3.25 -1.23
C THR A 72 -16.53 1.77 -1.52
N GLN A 73 -17.39 1.45 -2.49
CA GLN A 73 -17.51 0.09 -2.97
C GLN A 73 -16.20 -0.34 -3.62
N ARG A 74 -15.73 -1.56 -3.34
CA ARG A 74 -14.61 -2.16 -4.05
C ARG A 74 -14.86 -2.18 -5.56
N THR A 75 -13.79 -2.07 -6.33
CA THR A 75 -13.84 -2.00 -7.79
C THR A 75 -12.85 -3.00 -8.40
N GLY A 76 -13.18 -3.50 -9.59
CA GLY A 76 -12.30 -4.38 -10.34
C GLY A 76 -11.12 -3.63 -10.97
N ILE A 77 -9.98 -4.30 -11.09
CA ILE A 77 -8.79 -3.76 -11.78
C ILE A 77 -8.68 -4.24 -13.23
N LYS A 78 -9.73 -4.87 -13.78
CA LYS A 78 -9.79 -5.44 -15.14
C LYS A 78 -8.74 -6.53 -15.39
N VAL A 79 -8.35 -7.25 -14.34
CA VAL A 79 -7.38 -8.34 -14.40
C VAL A 79 -8.06 -9.60 -13.88
N THR A 80 -8.13 -10.63 -14.70
CA THR A 80 -8.60 -11.98 -14.32
C THR A 80 -7.48 -12.95 -14.64
N PRO A 81 -7.10 -13.87 -13.73
CA PRO A 81 -6.07 -14.85 -14.01
C PRO A 81 -6.51 -15.78 -15.14
N ASP A 82 -5.55 -16.23 -15.95
CA ASP A 82 -5.81 -17.20 -17.02
C ASP A 82 -5.68 -18.65 -16.52
N SER A 83 -5.90 -19.63 -17.40
CA SER A 83 -5.94 -21.06 -17.07
C SER A 83 -4.59 -21.66 -16.62
N SER A 84 -3.46 -20.98 -16.88
CA SER A 84 -2.16 -21.42 -16.37
C SER A 84 -2.10 -21.36 -14.84
N CYS A 85 -2.74 -20.36 -14.24
CA CYS A 85 -2.67 -20.02 -12.81
C CYS A 85 -4.04 -20.02 -12.10
N SER A 86 -5.12 -20.39 -12.80
CA SER A 86 -6.47 -20.51 -12.25
C SER A 86 -7.25 -21.69 -12.86
N SER A 87 -8.34 -22.11 -12.21
CA SER A 87 -9.21 -23.18 -12.70
C SER A 87 -10.68 -22.93 -12.35
N ARG A 88 -11.57 -23.34 -13.27
CA ARG A 88 -13.02 -23.40 -13.04
C ARG A 88 -13.46 -24.69 -12.36
N ASP A 89 -12.59 -25.70 -12.30
CA ASP A 89 -12.88 -26.96 -11.62
C ASP A 89 -12.95 -26.72 -10.10
N PRO A 90 -14.12 -26.89 -9.45
CA PRO A 90 -14.26 -26.69 -8.02
C PRO A 90 -13.47 -27.70 -7.18
N LYS A 91 -12.93 -28.76 -7.79
CA LYS A 91 -12.12 -29.80 -7.11
C LYS A 91 -10.63 -29.49 -7.07
N THR A 92 -10.16 -28.46 -7.78
CA THR A 92 -8.74 -28.07 -7.72
C THR A 92 -8.35 -27.68 -6.30
N THR A 93 -7.15 -28.09 -5.87
CA THR A 93 -6.62 -27.77 -4.53
C THR A 93 -5.39 -26.87 -4.59
N ASP A 94 -4.93 -26.54 -5.79
CA ASP A 94 -3.68 -25.85 -6.09
C ASP A 94 -3.86 -24.58 -6.93
N LYS A 95 -5.03 -24.38 -7.56
CA LYS A 95 -5.34 -23.20 -8.37
C LYS A 95 -6.50 -22.38 -7.83
N VAL A 96 -6.39 -21.06 -7.97
CA VAL A 96 -7.48 -20.15 -7.60
C VAL A 96 -8.62 -20.20 -8.63
N ARG A 97 -9.78 -19.65 -8.29
CA ARG A 97 -10.88 -19.44 -9.24
C ARG A 97 -10.57 -18.26 -10.18
N PRO A 98 -11.08 -18.23 -11.43
CA PRO A 98 -10.81 -17.15 -12.37
C PRO A 98 -11.68 -15.92 -12.09
N CYS A 99 -11.37 -15.21 -11.02
CA CYS A 99 -12.11 -14.02 -10.59
C CYS A 99 -11.38 -12.73 -10.97
N GLU A 100 -12.13 -11.70 -11.37
CA GLU A 100 -11.57 -10.37 -11.56
C GLU A 100 -11.02 -9.87 -10.22
N ILE A 101 -9.76 -9.42 -10.22
CA ILE A 101 -9.08 -8.92 -9.04
C ILE A 101 -9.74 -7.61 -8.59
N MET A 102 -10.04 -7.53 -7.30
CA MET A 102 -10.69 -6.37 -6.68
C MET A 102 -9.70 -5.50 -5.91
N THR A 103 -9.98 -4.21 -5.84
CA THR A 103 -9.26 -3.24 -4.99
C THR A 103 -10.25 -2.27 -4.33
N ALA A 104 -9.77 -1.40 -3.44
CA ALA A 104 -10.61 -0.37 -2.84
C ALA A 104 -11.11 0.64 -3.89
N GLY A 105 -12.37 1.08 -3.78
CA GLY A 105 -12.98 1.99 -4.74
C GLY A 105 -12.19 3.28 -4.90
N GLY A 106 -11.99 3.73 -6.14
CA GLY A 106 -11.21 4.93 -6.49
C GLY A 106 -9.71 4.70 -6.69
N PHE A 107 -9.15 3.54 -6.31
CA PHE A 107 -7.71 3.28 -6.44
C PHE A 107 -7.24 3.17 -7.90
N THR A 108 -8.10 2.73 -8.81
CA THR A 108 -7.81 2.65 -10.25
C THR A 108 -7.80 4.02 -10.94
N GLY A 109 -8.38 5.05 -10.30
CA GLY A 109 -8.42 6.43 -10.78
C GLY A 109 -7.18 7.24 -10.39
N ALA A 110 -7.27 8.56 -10.53
CA ALA A 110 -6.25 9.47 -10.01
C ALA A 110 -6.35 9.60 -8.47
N PRO A 111 -5.24 9.89 -7.78
CA PRO A 111 -5.26 10.33 -6.39
C PRO A 111 -6.23 11.50 -6.19
N ASN A 112 -7.07 11.44 -5.15
CA ASN A 112 -8.10 12.44 -4.85
C ASN A 112 -7.67 13.45 -3.78
N ASP A 113 -6.43 13.35 -3.30
CA ASP A 113 -5.85 14.25 -2.32
C ASP A 113 -4.43 14.62 -2.75
N THR A 114 -4.27 15.84 -3.26
CA THR A 114 -2.98 16.39 -3.69
C THR A 114 -2.70 17.65 -2.89
N ARG A 115 -1.54 17.72 -2.22
CA ARG A 115 -1.14 18.88 -1.43
C ARG A 115 0.33 19.20 -1.62
N GLN A 116 0.69 20.43 -1.25
CA GLN A 116 2.06 20.85 -1.02
C GLN A 116 2.24 21.21 0.45
N GLY A 117 3.45 20.99 0.94
CA GLY A 117 3.91 21.37 2.25
C GLY A 117 5.38 21.78 2.22
N THR A 118 5.90 22.12 3.38
CA THR A 118 7.34 22.30 3.60
C THR A 118 7.86 21.17 4.46
N TYR A 119 9.16 20.92 4.39
CA TYR A 119 9.81 19.96 5.28
C TYR A 119 11.05 20.55 5.93
N GLU A 120 11.31 20.10 7.14
CA GLU A 120 12.50 20.44 7.90
C GLU A 120 13.16 19.13 8.36
N LEU A 121 14.47 19.05 8.18
CA LEU A 121 15.27 17.96 8.73
C LEU A 121 15.79 18.36 10.10
N GLY A 122 15.91 17.37 10.97
CA GLY A 122 16.48 17.52 12.29
C GLY A 122 17.17 16.24 12.72
N THR A 123 17.65 16.23 13.95
CA THR A 123 18.19 15.02 14.59
C THR A 123 17.51 14.83 15.93
N GLN A 124 17.07 13.62 16.21
CA GLN A 124 16.54 13.22 17.52
C GLN A 124 17.12 11.85 17.87
N ASP A 125 17.66 11.71 19.07
CA ASP A 125 18.25 10.46 19.58
C ASP A 125 19.31 9.87 18.61
N GLY A 126 20.11 10.74 18.00
CA GLY A 126 21.15 10.37 17.05
C GLY A 126 20.64 9.92 15.67
N LYS A 127 19.33 9.99 15.42
CA LYS A 127 18.72 9.66 14.12
C LYS A 127 18.22 10.90 13.41
N GLN A 128 18.35 10.92 12.09
CA GLN A 128 17.73 11.97 11.28
C GLN A 128 16.21 11.89 11.45
N THR A 129 15.55 13.04 11.57
CA THR A 129 14.11 13.17 11.56
C THR A 129 13.68 14.11 10.46
N VAL A 130 12.50 13.88 9.90
CA VAL A 130 11.83 14.83 9.00
C VAL A 130 10.50 15.25 9.61
N THR A 131 10.30 16.55 9.72
CA THR A 131 9.02 17.18 10.08
C THR A 131 8.44 17.80 8.83
N ILE A 132 7.22 17.38 8.46
CA ILE A 132 6.50 17.90 7.30
C ILE A 132 5.33 18.73 7.79
N THR A 133 5.23 19.96 7.31
CA THR A 133 4.09 20.84 7.56
C THR A 133 3.25 20.97 6.30
N TRP A 134 2.02 20.45 6.34
CA TRP A 134 1.09 20.48 5.22
C TRP A 134 0.14 21.66 5.31
N SER A 135 -0.31 22.15 4.16
CA SER A 135 -1.39 23.13 4.08
C SER A 135 -2.76 22.47 3.81
N PRO A 136 -3.83 22.78 4.58
CA PRO A 136 -3.84 23.58 5.80
C PRO A 136 -3.54 22.74 7.07
N THR A 137 -2.50 23.19 7.79
CA THR A 137 -2.21 23.01 9.22
C THR A 137 -2.30 21.61 9.81
N TRP A 138 -1.62 20.64 9.22
CA TRP A 138 -1.17 19.49 10.01
C TRP A 138 0.30 19.19 9.82
N THR A 139 0.85 18.49 10.80
CA THR A 139 2.26 18.13 10.81
C THR A 139 2.38 16.62 10.88
N ASP A 140 3.29 16.05 10.09
CA ASP A 140 3.73 14.66 10.20
C ASP A 140 5.21 14.65 10.55
N LYS A 141 5.60 13.91 11.58
CA LYS A 141 6.99 13.71 11.98
C LYS A 141 7.38 12.26 11.83
N TRP A 142 8.55 12.06 11.25
CA TRP A 142 9.12 10.75 10.97
C TRP A 142 10.57 10.70 11.44
N SER A 143 11.00 9.54 11.95
CA SER A 143 12.43 9.23 12.02
C SER A 143 12.84 8.53 10.74
N VAL A 144 14.07 8.77 10.30
CA VAL A 144 14.61 8.27 9.04
C VAL A 144 15.69 7.26 9.35
N ASP A 145 15.45 6.01 8.96
CA ASP A 145 16.51 5.00 8.88
C ASP A 145 16.97 4.90 7.42
N THR A 146 18.24 4.52 7.19
CA THR A 146 18.79 4.34 5.84
C THR A 146 19.44 2.97 5.69
N GLN A 147 19.38 2.45 4.47
CA GLN A 147 20.18 1.33 3.99
C GLN A 147 20.64 1.64 2.56
N GLN A 148 21.45 0.76 1.96
CA GLN A 148 21.87 0.95 0.58
C GLN A 148 20.66 1.06 -0.35
N GLY A 149 20.57 2.18 -1.07
CA GLY A 149 19.54 2.43 -2.07
C GLY A 149 18.16 2.80 -1.52
N LEU A 150 17.94 2.86 -0.20
CA LEU A 150 16.61 3.01 0.38
C LEU A 150 16.64 3.79 1.70
N ALA A 151 15.63 4.63 1.92
CA ALA A 151 15.33 5.27 3.19
C ALA A 151 13.97 4.79 3.71
N ARG A 152 13.82 4.62 5.02
CA ARG A 152 12.55 4.28 5.67
C ARG A 152 12.13 5.41 6.60
N LEU A 153 10.87 5.83 6.46
CA LEU A 153 10.20 6.74 7.36
C LEU A 153 9.45 5.92 8.41
N ASN A 154 9.92 5.96 9.66
CA ASN A 154 9.19 5.39 10.79
C ASN A 154 8.35 6.48 11.44
N PHE A 155 7.06 6.22 11.59
CA PHE A 155 6.12 7.17 12.16
C PHE A 155 6.51 7.54 13.60
N VAL A 156 6.57 8.85 13.88
CA VAL A 156 6.82 9.37 15.24
C VAL A 156 5.55 10.00 15.79
N SER A 157 4.99 10.96 15.06
CA SER A 157 3.78 11.67 15.48
C SER A 157 3.11 12.38 14.32
N SER A 158 1.81 12.63 14.44
CA SER A 158 1.07 13.53 13.55
C SER A 158 -0.08 14.18 14.30
N THR A 159 -0.53 15.33 13.83
CA THR A 159 -1.75 15.97 14.38
C THR A 159 -3.04 15.38 13.78
N ARG A 160 -2.94 14.42 12.84
CA ARG A 160 -4.10 13.82 12.14
C ARG A 160 -4.10 12.28 12.13
N VAL A 161 -2.94 11.67 11.96
CA VAL A 161 -2.80 10.20 11.90
C VAL A 161 -2.15 9.65 13.15
N ASN A 162 -2.36 8.37 13.44
CA ASN A 162 -1.74 7.69 14.58
C ASN A 162 -0.86 6.51 14.14
N SER A 163 -0.71 6.29 12.83
CA SER A 163 0.13 5.24 12.26
C SER A 163 0.53 5.57 10.83
N GLY A 164 1.68 5.05 10.41
CA GLY A 164 2.10 5.11 9.02
C GLY A 164 3.42 4.42 8.74
N TYR A 165 3.67 4.17 7.46
CA TYR A 165 4.84 3.51 6.94
C TYR A 165 5.25 4.19 5.64
N GLY A 166 6.52 4.59 5.52
CA GLY A 166 7.04 5.19 4.29
C GLY A 166 8.39 4.61 3.90
N TYR A 167 8.61 4.45 2.60
CA TYR A 167 9.89 4.03 2.03
C TYR A 167 10.22 4.88 0.83
N GLY A 168 11.47 5.32 0.72
CA GLY A 168 11.91 6.20 -0.34
C GLY A 168 13.22 5.82 -0.98
N SER A 169 13.35 6.23 -2.23
CA SER A 169 14.52 6.07 -3.09
C SER A 169 14.57 7.23 -4.09
N ASN A 170 15.54 7.19 -4.99
CA ASN A 170 15.66 8.10 -6.12
C ASN A 170 15.08 7.53 -7.42
N ALA A 171 14.58 6.29 -7.43
CA ALA A 171 13.78 5.78 -8.55
C ALA A 171 12.53 6.64 -8.74
N ALA A 172 12.11 6.86 -10.00
CA ALA A 172 10.97 7.72 -10.30
C ALA A 172 9.67 7.12 -9.74
N LEU A 173 8.72 7.96 -9.35
CA LEU A 173 7.41 7.48 -8.84
C LEU A 173 6.56 6.78 -9.93
N THR A 174 6.92 7.00 -11.20
CA THR A 174 6.36 6.32 -12.38
C THR A 174 7.05 4.98 -12.66
N ASP A 175 8.21 4.71 -12.05
CA ASP A 175 8.89 3.44 -12.24
C ASP A 175 8.13 2.31 -11.56
N ARG A 176 8.14 1.15 -12.19
CA ARG A 176 7.58 -0.07 -11.62
C ARG A 176 8.39 -1.29 -12.03
N ARG A 177 8.21 -2.38 -11.29
CA ARG A 177 8.69 -3.70 -11.66
C ARG A 177 7.55 -4.62 -12.08
N ALA A 178 7.89 -5.50 -13.01
CA ALA A 178 6.98 -6.52 -13.52
C ALA A 178 6.65 -7.53 -12.43
N MET A 179 5.51 -8.22 -12.55
CA MET A 179 5.13 -9.28 -11.61
C MET A 179 6.10 -10.46 -11.63
N SER A 180 6.83 -10.67 -12.73
CA SER A 180 7.95 -11.62 -12.76
C SER A 180 9.05 -11.24 -11.77
N SER A 181 9.44 -9.97 -11.70
CA SER A 181 10.43 -9.46 -10.73
C SER A 181 9.93 -9.57 -9.29
N VAL A 182 8.64 -9.28 -9.08
CA VAL A 182 7.98 -9.46 -7.78
C VAL A 182 8.04 -10.93 -7.37
N LYS A 183 7.63 -11.84 -8.26
CA LYS A 183 7.63 -13.29 -8.01
C LYS A 183 9.03 -13.84 -7.75
N SER A 184 10.05 -13.28 -8.41
CA SER A 184 11.45 -13.68 -8.21
C SER A 184 12.12 -13.05 -6.98
N HIS A 185 11.41 -12.23 -6.20
CA HIS A 185 11.98 -11.61 -5.01
C HIS A 185 12.50 -12.69 -4.05
N PRO A 186 13.74 -12.58 -3.55
CA PRO A 186 14.34 -13.59 -2.69
C PRO A 186 13.74 -13.54 -1.28
N GLY A 187 13.25 -14.70 -0.82
CA GLY A 187 12.75 -14.85 0.54
C GLY A 187 11.38 -14.22 0.78
N ASP A 188 10.98 -14.22 2.04
CA ASP A 188 9.70 -13.68 2.47
C ASP A 188 9.83 -12.18 2.79
N LEU A 189 8.77 -11.44 2.48
CA LEU A 189 8.63 -10.06 2.94
C LEU A 189 8.05 -10.05 4.36
N ARG A 190 8.52 -9.15 5.22
CA ARG A 190 7.91 -8.98 6.54
C ARG A 190 6.71 -8.03 6.42
N TYR A 191 5.57 -8.48 6.91
CA TYR A 191 4.38 -7.67 7.10
C TYR A 191 4.43 -7.01 8.47
N VAL A 192 4.30 -5.68 8.51
CA VAL A 192 4.05 -4.91 9.72
C VAL A 192 2.93 -3.91 9.45
N GLY A 193 1.99 -3.78 10.38
CA GLY A 193 0.83 -2.92 10.15
C GLY A 193 0.08 -2.61 11.42
N ARG A 194 -0.80 -1.61 11.31
CA ARG A 194 -1.89 -1.38 12.26
C ARG A 194 -3.20 -1.64 11.55
N GLY A 195 -4.00 -2.53 12.13
CA GLY A 195 -5.33 -2.89 11.63
C GLY A 195 -6.43 -2.36 12.54
N TRP A 196 -7.63 -2.24 11.98
CA TRP A 196 -8.88 -2.03 12.70
C TRP A 196 -9.91 -3.04 12.20
N THR A 197 -10.51 -3.80 13.11
CA THR A 197 -11.58 -4.77 12.80
C THR A 197 -12.47 -4.97 14.02
N GLY A 198 -13.79 -5.02 13.83
CA GLY A 198 -14.72 -5.34 14.91
C GLY A 198 -14.66 -4.36 16.10
N GLY A 199 -14.36 -3.08 15.85
CA GLY A 199 -14.22 -2.08 16.91
C GLY A 199 -12.86 -2.06 17.61
N LYS A 200 -11.89 -2.87 17.20
CA LYS A 200 -10.57 -2.93 17.85
C LYS A 200 -9.47 -2.50 16.88
N ALA A 201 -8.59 -1.60 17.33
CA ALA A 201 -7.33 -1.30 16.66
C ALA A 201 -6.20 -2.11 17.30
N SER A 202 -5.34 -2.71 16.47
CA SER A 202 -4.21 -3.52 16.94
C SER A 202 -3.06 -3.51 15.94
N ASP A 203 -1.84 -3.65 16.45
CA ASP A 203 -0.67 -3.86 15.61
C ASP A 203 -0.55 -5.33 15.22
N VAL A 204 -0.08 -5.59 14.01
CA VAL A 204 0.10 -6.92 13.43
C VAL A 204 1.51 -7.01 12.84
N ALA A 205 2.16 -8.13 13.09
CA ALA A 205 3.38 -8.52 12.41
C ALA A 205 3.26 -9.97 11.92
N SER A 206 3.67 -10.23 10.69
CA SER A 206 3.68 -11.58 10.10
C SER A 206 4.68 -11.67 8.94
N SER A 207 4.75 -12.85 8.31
CA SER A 207 5.50 -13.07 7.07
C SER A 207 4.56 -13.07 5.86
N PHE A 208 5.03 -12.56 4.74
CA PHE A 208 4.36 -12.61 3.44
C PHE A 208 5.24 -13.35 2.43
N ALA A 209 4.93 -14.62 2.23
CA ALA A 209 5.65 -15.51 1.33
C ALA A 209 5.23 -15.28 -0.13
N VAL A 210 5.90 -14.33 -0.80
CA VAL A 210 5.72 -14.08 -2.25
C VAL A 210 6.04 -15.36 -3.06
N GLY A 211 6.96 -16.17 -2.56
CA GLY A 211 7.34 -17.47 -3.12
C GLY A 211 6.18 -18.46 -3.28
N SER A 212 5.10 -18.33 -2.50
CA SER A 212 3.92 -19.20 -2.59
C SER A 212 3.00 -18.88 -3.77
N PHE A 213 3.15 -17.72 -4.39
CA PHE A 213 2.33 -17.33 -5.53
C PHE A 213 2.80 -18.00 -6.83
N ASN A 214 1.85 -18.39 -7.67
CA ASN A 214 2.06 -18.84 -9.04
C ASN A 214 1.94 -17.66 -10.00
N ALA A 215 2.84 -17.59 -10.99
CA ALA A 215 2.71 -16.62 -12.07
C ALA A 215 1.77 -17.15 -13.14
N CYS A 216 0.94 -16.27 -13.69
CA CYS A 216 0.17 -16.55 -14.89
C CYS A 216 1.04 -16.41 -16.14
N GLU A 217 0.91 -17.34 -17.08
CA GLU A 217 1.70 -17.39 -18.31
C GLU A 217 1.26 -16.32 -19.33
N MET A 218 -0.05 -16.10 -19.50
CA MET A 218 -0.57 -15.14 -20.49
C MET A 218 -0.84 -13.78 -19.87
N VAL A 219 -1.49 -13.77 -18.70
CA VAL A 219 -1.75 -12.56 -17.91
C VAL A 219 -0.55 -12.32 -17.00
N THR A 220 0.61 -12.04 -17.59
CA THR A 220 1.93 -11.93 -16.93
C THR A 220 2.03 -10.87 -15.83
N TRP A 221 0.97 -10.10 -15.62
CA TRP A 221 0.82 -9.10 -14.57
C TRP A 221 -0.14 -9.53 -13.46
N CYS A 222 -0.37 -10.84 -13.34
CA CYS A 222 -1.17 -11.49 -12.32
C CYS A 222 -0.38 -12.64 -11.66
N LEU A 223 -0.46 -12.69 -10.35
CA LEU A 223 0.03 -13.79 -9.52
C LEU A 223 -1.14 -14.32 -8.68
N THR A 224 -1.19 -15.63 -8.45
CA THR A 224 -2.27 -16.28 -7.69
C THR A 224 -1.74 -17.24 -6.65
N TYR A 225 -2.45 -17.42 -5.55
CA TYR A 225 -2.12 -18.44 -4.55
C TYR A 225 -3.39 -18.99 -3.93
N LEU A 226 -3.58 -20.31 -4.03
CA LEU A 226 -4.62 -20.99 -3.26
C LEU A 226 -3.98 -21.49 -1.96
N GLN A 227 -4.21 -20.77 -0.86
CA GLN A 227 -3.78 -21.26 0.44
C GLN A 227 -4.61 -22.49 0.82
N PRO A 228 -4.00 -23.64 1.16
CA PRO A 228 -4.73 -24.85 1.50
C PRO A 228 -5.68 -24.67 2.69
N SER A 229 -6.76 -25.47 2.72
CA SER A 229 -7.67 -25.52 3.86
C SER A 229 -6.97 -25.91 5.16
N SER A 230 -7.41 -25.32 6.27
CA SER A 230 -7.04 -25.74 7.62
C SER A 230 -8.20 -25.51 8.59
N ALA A 231 -8.20 -26.21 9.73
CA ALA A 231 -9.23 -26.02 10.76
C ALA A 231 -9.21 -24.62 11.42
N LYS A 232 -8.19 -23.80 11.15
CA LYS A 232 -7.93 -22.51 11.83
C LYS A 232 -8.26 -21.28 10.97
N VAL A 233 -8.58 -21.47 9.70
CA VAL A 233 -8.82 -20.39 8.74
C VAL A 233 -10.28 -20.46 8.29
N CYS A 234 -10.87 -19.31 7.94
CA CYS A 234 -12.23 -19.25 7.37
C CYS A 234 -13.25 -20.12 8.13
N GLN A 235 -13.29 -19.95 9.45
CA GLN A 235 -14.01 -20.85 10.35
C GLN A 235 -15.53 -20.76 10.18
N ALA A 236 -16.25 -21.78 10.66
CA ALA A 236 -17.72 -21.80 10.63
C ALA A 236 -18.36 -20.53 11.21
N SER A 237 -17.82 -20.03 12.32
CA SER A 237 -18.23 -18.78 12.98
C SER A 237 -17.87 -17.51 12.19
N GLY A 238 -16.98 -17.61 11.20
CA GLY A 238 -16.53 -16.51 10.34
C GLY A 238 -17.38 -16.30 9.08
N GLY A 239 -18.61 -16.82 9.06
CA GLY A 239 -19.53 -16.70 7.92
C GLY A 239 -19.52 -17.89 6.95
N CYS A 240 -18.94 -19.03 7.34
CA CYS A 240 -18.91 -20.26 6.55
C CYS A 240 -19.52 -21.47 7.31
N PRO A 241 -20.78 -21.39 7.77
CA PRO A 241 -21.35 -22.38 8.69
C PRO A 241 -21.44 -23.82 8.15
N HIS A 242 -21.50 -24.01 6.83
CA HIS A 242 -21.59 -25.34 6.21
C HIS A 242 -20.23 -25.82 5.69
N TYR A 243 -19.42 -24.91 5.15
CA TYR A 243 -18.17 -25.28 4.46
C TYR A 243 -16.89 -24.91 5.20
N GLY A 244 -16.94 -24.04 6.20
CA GLY A 244 -15.75 -23.43 6.79
C GLY A 244 -14.88 -24.35 7.64
N GLY A 245 -13.79 -23.79 8.16
CA GLY A 245 -12.92 -24.47 9.11
C GLY A 245 -13.72 -24.91 10.35
N GLY A 246 -13.58 -26.19 10.70
CA GLY A 246 -14.32 -26.81 11.81
C GLY A 246 -15.67 -27.43 11.45
N THR A 247 -16.13 -27.33 10.20
CA THR A 247 -17.27 -28.13 9.70
C THR A 247 -16.78 -29.47 9.15
N PRO A 248 -17.66 -30.46 8.91
CA PRO A 248 -17.28 -31.72 8.26
C PRO A 248 -16.66 -31.54 6.86
N ALA A 249 -17.06 -30.48 6.13
CA ALA A 249 -16.54 -30.22 4.79
C ALA A 249 -15.15 -29.56 4.80
N ASN A 250 -14.87 -28.67 5.77
CA ASN A 250 -13.57 -28.04 5.99
C ASN A 250 -12.92 -27.42 4.72
N VAL A 251 -13.72 -26.76 3.89
CA VAL A 251 -13.29 -25.99 2.71
C VAL A 251 -12.94 -24.56 3.12
N SER A 252 -11.86 -24.43 3.90
CA SER A 252 -11.38 -23.18 4.47
C SER A 252 -10.23 -22.52 3.71
N SER A 253 -9.95 -22.96 2.48
CA SER A 253 -8.88 -22.38 1.66
C SER A 253 -9.10 -20.89 1.37
N LEU A 254 -8.01 -20.15 1.23
CA LEU A 254 -8.03 -18.73 0.85
C LEU A 254 -7.59 -18.56 -0.60
N GLN A 255 -8.36 -17.78 -1.34
CA GLN A 255 -8.15 -17.44 -2.73
C GLN A 255 -7.38 -16.12 -2.78
N TYR A 256 -6.06 -16.15 -3.01
CA TYR A 256 -5.23 -14.95 -3.12
C TYR A 256 -4.95 -14.57 -4.57
N TYR A 257 -5.03 -13.26 -4.82
CA TYR A 257 -4.73 -12.65 -6.11
C TYR A 257 -3.86 -11.42 -5.88
N LEU A 258 -2.80 -11.29 -6.66
CA LEU A 258 -1.96 -10.09 -6.70
C LEU A 258 -1.86 -9.65 -8.17
N GLY A 259 -2.24 -8.41 -8.44
CA GLY A 259 -2.34 -7.92 -9.81
C GLY A 259 -1.82 -6.50 -9.96
N ARG A 260 -1.23 -6.23 -11.12
CA ARG A 260 -0.90 -4.87 -11.55
C ARG A 260 -2.17 -4.08 -11.82
N VAL A 261 -2.28 -2.87 -11.27
CA VAL A 261 -3.40 -1.96 -11.56
C VAL A 261 -3.22 -1.25 -12.90
N ASN A 262 -2.02 -0.76 -13.19
CA ASN A 262 -1.69 -0.09 -14.45
C ASN A 262 -0.17 -0.17 -14.73
N SER A 263 0.26 0.20 -15.93
CA SER A 263 1.67 0.16 -16.33
C SER A 263 2.47 1.44 -16.06
N GLY A 264 1.82 2.55 -15.70
CA GLY A 264 2.43 3.87 -15.61
C GLY A 264 2.92 4.28 -14.22
N ASP A 265 2.67 3.46 -13.19
CA ASP A 265 3.14 3.71 -11.84
C ASP A 265 3.26 2.43 -10.99
N ARG A 266 3.59 2.63 -9.72
CA ARG A 266 3.87 1.61 -8.70
C ARG A 266 2.62 0.87 -8.18
N ARG A 267 1.42 1.09 -8.72
CA ARG A 267 0.19 0.52 -8.16
C ARG A 267 0.00 -0.96 -8.50
N ASP A 268 -0.20 -1.73 -7.45
CA ASP A 268 -0.64 -3.13 -7.48
C ASP A 268 -1.85 -3.30 -6.54
N ALA A 269 -2.56 -4.42 -6.63
CA ALA A 269 -3.65 -4.77 -5.72
C ALA A 269 -3.51 -6.21 -5.25
N LEU A 270 -3.60 -6.40 -3.93
CA LEU A 270 -3.73 -7.71 -3.30
C LEU A 270 -5.19 -7.91 -2.88
N TRP A 271 -5.77 -9.02 -3.29
CA TRP A 271 -7.14 -9.39 -2.95
C TRP A 271 -7.18 -10.81 -2.43
N HIS A 272 -7.90 -11.05 -1.34
CA HIS A 272 -8.22 -12.41 -0.95
C HIS A 272 -9.56 -12.57 -0.26
N TRP A 273 -10.04 -13.80 -0.27
CA TRP A 273 -11.30 -14.23 0.34
C TRP A 273 -11.31 -15.74 0.56
N CYS A 274 -12.21 -16.20 1.43
CA CYS A 274 -12.38 -17.62 1.77
C CYS A 274 -13.20 -18.37 0.71
N THR A 275 -12.70 -19.50 0.20
CA THR A 275 -13.41 -20.32 -0.79
C THR A 275 -14.84 -20.67 -0.35
N CYS A 276 -15.02 -21.02 0.92
CA CYS A 276 -16.32 -21.31 1.49
C CYS A 276 -17.34 -20.19 1.32
N LEU A 277 -16.95 -18.91 1.39
CA LEU A 277 -17.89 -17.79 1.31
C LEU A 277 -18.61 -17.71 -0.04
N ALA A 278 -17.91 -18.06 -1.13
CA ALA A 278 -18.54 -18.18 -2.44
C ALA A 278 -19.44 -19.42 -2.53
N MET A 279 -19.07 -20.52 -1.86
CA MET A 279 -19.88 -21.74 -1.83
C MET A 279 -21.18 -21.56 -1.03
N GLU A 280 -21.13 -20.89 0.12
CA GLU A 280 -22.32 -20.52 0.91
C GLU A 280 -23.32 -19.68 0.10
N ARG A 281 -22.83 -18.96 -0.92
CA ARG A 281 -23.64 -18.13 -1.81
C ARG A 281 -23.96 -18.77 -3.16
N ASN A 282 -23.46 -19.99 -3.42
CA ASN A 282 -23.54 -20.63 -4.72
C ASN A 282 -23.01 -19.74 -5.88
N GLU A 283 -21.90 -19.03 -5.62
CA GLU A 283 -21.27 -18.11 -6.57
C GLU A 283 -19.92 -18.66 -7.06
N PRO A 284 -19.52 -18.36 -8.31
CA PRO A 284 -18.18 -18.69 -8.78
C PRO A 284 -17.11 -17.83 -8.09
N CYS A 285 -17.40 -16.56 -7.83
CA CYS A 285 -16.50 -15.60 -7.22
C CYS A 285 -17.21 -14.89 -6.08
N TYR A 286 -16.53 -14.70 -4.95
CA TYR A 286 -17.18 -14.14 -3.77
C TYR A 286 -17.52 -12.64 -3.95
N THR A 287 -18.82 -12.33 -3.92
CA THR A 287 -19.34 -10.97 -4.12
C THR A 287 -19.48 -10.13 -2.84
N GLY A 288 -19.27 -10.71 -1.66
CA GLY A 288 -19.41 -10.02 -0.36
C GLY A 288 -18.18 -9.26 0.13
N ASN A 289 -18.11 -9.00 1.44
CA ASN A 289 -17.01 -8.24 2.05
C ASN A 289 -15.73 -9.09 2.11
N SER A 290 -14.71 -8.70 1.34
CA SER A 290 -13.44 -9.43 1.19
C SER A 290 -12.27 -8.53 1.50
N HIS A 291 -11.08 -9.11 1.69
CA HIS A 291 -9.87 -8.36 1.93
C HIS A 291 -9.32 -7.71 0.65
N VAL A 292 -9.57 -6.42 0.43
CA VAL A 292 -9.02 -5.64 -0.68
C VAL A 292 -7.91 -4.70 -0.21
N LYS A 293 -6.72 -4.84 -0.81
CA LYS A 293 -5.51 -4.15 -0.39
C LYS A 293 -4.86 -3.41 -1.57
N PRO A 294 -5.12 -2.11 -1.75
CA PRO A 294 -4.29 -1.24 -2.58
C PRO A 294 -2.84 -1.25 -2.12
N LEU A 295 -1.89 -1.35 -3.06
CA LEU A 295 -0.46 -1.42 -2.79
C LEU A 295 0.33 -0.44 -3.68
N LEU A 296 1.44 0.08 -3.15
CA LEU A 296 2.47 0.77 -3.92
C LEU A 296 3.81 0.05 -3.75
N GLN A 297 4.46 -0.30 -4.86
CA GLN A 297 5.77 -0.94 -4.85
C GLN A 297 6.82 -0.05 -4.17
N ILE A 298 7.63 -0.67 -3.32
CA ILE A 298 8.86 -0.10 -2.78
C ILE A 298 9.98 -0.49 -3.74
N LEU A 299 10.62 0.51 -4.34
CA LEU A 299 11.80 0.33 -5.20
C LEU A 299 13.00 1.01 -4.55
N ASP A 300 14.18 0.40 -4.62
CA ASP A 300 15.43 1.08 -4.25
C ASP A 300 15.95 2.00 -5.37
N ASP A 301 17.09 2.65 -5.18
CA ASP A 301 17.68 3.57 -6.15
C ASP A 301 18.02 2.91 -7.49
N ASN A 302 18.31 1.60 -7.50
CA ASN A 302 18.54 0.83 -8.72
C ASN A 302 17.21 0.36 -9.35
N GLY A 303 16.08 0.78 -8.76
CA GLY A 303 14.74 0.37 -9.08
C GLY A 303 14.41 -1.06 -8.65
N THR A 304 15.26 -1.76 -7.90
CA THR A 304 14.98 -3.16 -7.49
C THR A 304 13.75 -3.20 -6.59
N PHE A 305 12.89 -4.20 -6.78
CA PHE A 305 11.70 -4.39 -5.95
C PHE A 305 12.07 -4.85 -4.54
N ARG A 306 11.57 -4.14 -3.53
CA ARG A 306 11.85 -4.36 -2.09
C ARG A 306 10.59 -4.66 -1.26
N GLY A 307 9.42 -4.75 -1.90
CA GLY A 307 8.14 -4.97 -1.24
C GLY A 307 7.07 -3.93 -1.59
N TRP A 308 6.12 -3.71 -0.69
CA TRP A 308 5.03 -2.75 -0.82
C TRP A 308 4.79 -1.97 0.47
N VAL A 309 4.30 -0.75 0.32
CA VAL A 309 3.42 -0.14 1.32
C VAL A 309 1.98 -0.31 0.87
N GLY A 310 1.05 -0.43 1.81
CA GLY A 310 -0.33 -0.71 1.47
C GLY A 310 -1.31 -0.28 2.53
N VAL A 311 -2.58 -0.33 2.14
CA VAL A 311 -3.72 -0.16 3.04
C VAL A 311 -4.71 -1.28 2.80
N GLU A 312 -5.52 -1.58 3.81
CA GLU A 312 -6.72 -2.40 3.62
C GLU A 312 -7.95 -1.49 3.68
N GLY A 313 -8.82 -1.59 2.68
CA GLY A 313 -10.05 -0.79 2.56
C GLY A 313 -11.26 -1.66 2.29
N SER A 314 -11.47 -2.64 3.15
CA SER A 314 -12.53 -3.64 3.03
C SER A 314 -13.80 -3.15 3.72
N PHE A 315 -14.55 -2.30 3.02
CA PHE A 315 -15.81 -1.77 3.52
C PHE A 315 -16.95 -2.78 3.32
N SER A 316 -17.64 -3.09 4.41
CA SER A 316 -18.80 -3.97 4.43
C SER A 316 -19.95 -3.39 3.59
N THR A 317 -20.59 -4.26 2.80
CA THR A 317 -21.72 -3.90 1.93
C THR A 317 -23.06 -3.86 2.65
N ASN A 318 -23.13 -4.34 3.90
CA ASN A 318 -24.37 -4.41 4.70
C ASN A 318 -24.69 -3.12 5.48
N GLY A 319 -23.93 -2.03 5.27
CA GLY A 319 -24.10 -0.77 6.01
C GLY A 319 -23.45 -0.74 7.41
N VAL A 320 -23.14 -1.89 8.00
CA VAL A 320 -22.59 -2.00 9.36
C VAL A 320 -21.09 -1.70 9.37
N ARG A 321 -20.70 -0.53 9.90
CA ARG A 321 -19.30 -0.08 9.92
C ARG A 321 -18.41 -0.92 10.83
N SER A 322 -18.96 -1.54 11.88
CA SER A 322 -18.19 -2.47 12.74
C SER A 322 -17.72 -3.72 12.01
N SER A 323 -18.27 -4.02 10.83
CA SER A 323 -17.85 -5.11 9.95
C SER A 323 -16.79 -4.69 8.92
N ASP A 324 -16.36 -3.44 8.91
CA ASP A 324 -15.26 -2.99 8.05
C ASP A 324 -13.92 -3.56 8.55
N MET A 325 -13.01 -3.83 7.61
CA MET A 325 -11.64 -4.22 7.92
C MET A 325 -10.71 -3.20 7.27
N LEU A 326 -9.96 -2.49 8.11
CA LEU A 326 -9.11 -1.39 7.69
C LEU A 326 -7.67 -1.65 8.15
N ALA A 327 -6.69 -1.23 7.38
CA ALA A 327 -5.30 -1.32 7.81
C ALA A 327 -4.42 -0.30 7.09
N VAL A 328 -3.30 0.02 7.74
CA VAL A 328 -2.14 0.66 7.11
C VAL A 328 -0.93 -0.22 7.40
N PHE A 329 -0.11 -0.50 6.40
CA PHE A 329 0.95 -1.50 6.55
C PHE A 329 2.11 -1.32 5.56
N ALA A 330 3.20 -2.02 5.86
CA ALA A 330 4.27 -2.33 4.94
C ALA A 330 4.46 -3.85 4.85
N GLN A 331 4.79 -4.32 3.66
CA GLN A 331 5.25 -5.68 3.35
C GLN A 331 6.61 -5.54 2.68
N ALA A 332 7.70 -5.56 3.43
CA ALA A 332 9.02 -5.22 2.91
C ALA A 332 10.11 -6.17 3.42
N ASP A 333 11.21 -6.27 2.67
CA ASP A 333 12.39 -7.04 3.07
C ASP A 333 13.22 -6.34 4.16
N TRP A 334 12.88 -5.09 4.49
CA TRP A 334 13.54 -4.29 5.51
C TRP A 334 12.52 -3.52 6.36
N VAL A 335 12.13 -4.10 7.48
CA VAL A 335 11.25 -3.47 8.50
C VAL A 335 11.93 -3.51 9.87
N ALA A 336 11.48 -2.68 10.81
CA ALA A 336 11.94 -2.73 12.21
C ALA A 336 11.34 -3.95 12.93
#